data_AF-A0A143Q1F2-F1
#
_entry.id   AF-A0A143Q1F2-F1
#
_cell.length_a   1.000
_cell.length_b   1.000
_cell.length_c   1.000
_cell.angle_alpha   90.00
_cell.angle_beta   90.00
_cell.angle_gamma   90.00
#
_symmetry.space_group_name_H-M   'P 1'
#
loop_
_entity.id
_entity.type
_entity.pdbx_description
1 polymer ?
#
loop_
_entity_poly.entity_id
_entity_poly.type
_entity_poly.pdbx_seq_one_letter_code
_entity_poly.pdbx_strand_id
1 'polypeptide(L)'
;MKQWLPSQPLILTPIIPLMWTTGWACMASAYTVLEIQPPYSAQLQESILLISSVILVANIYNLILISQRIERYRDYPTYGPRTLLLAIVLIISIVMAWGQPKAILVPNRLTFFVVAFIILNFLQALLGEFFTLFERPVTRRKLASMYLPTVTLCLSGLIIPACVNVHDSWQLPLMGCGCSLLIYFTWETWQNLPGILSKGSVNNSIMYELLVGINLASAILAIISGVLFFVFSMVERRFIFSLYCFVISLPINGISGLLISALQRYNNDYRYGHVKGKPQRYIYCGMLIMVIFIIAVFYLVA
;
A
#
# COMPACT_ATOMS: atom_id res chain seq x y z
N MET A 1 34.07 -15.66 3.91
CA MET A 1 33.72 -14.66 4.94
C MET A 1 32.37 -15.04 5.55
N LYS A 2 32.27 -15.16 6.87
CA LYS A 2 30.99 -15.48 7.55
C LYS A 2 30.04 -14.29 7.39
N GLN A 3 28.92 -14.51 6.71
CA GLN A 3 27.87 -13.50 6.45
C GLN A 3 27.33 -12.96 7.78
N TRP A 4 27.55 -11.67 8.03
CA TRP A 4 27.18 -10.96 9.26
C TRP A 4 25.76 -10.36 9.23
N LEU A 5 25.05 -10.47 8.10
CA LEU A 5 23.76 -9.78 7.89
C LEU A 5 22.67 -10.79 7.49
N PRO A 6 21.41 -10.55 7.88
CA PRO A 6 20.29 -11.46 7.58
C PRO A 6 20.23 -11.76 6.09
N SER A 7 20.21 -13.05 5.78
CA SER A 7 20.53 -13.59 4.46
C SER A 7 19.39 -13.45 3.44
N GLN A 8 18.50 -12.46 3.52
CA GLN A 8 17.37 -12.34 2.60
C GLN A 8 16.94 -10.88 2.41
N PRO A 9 16.46 -10.52 1.21
CA PRO A 9 15.91 -9.19 0.96
C PRO A 9 14.69 -8.92 1.85
N LEU A 10 14.60 -7.65 2.26
CA LEU A 10 13.49 -7.13 3.05
C LEU A 10 12.25 -7.00 2.16
N ILE A 11 11.11 -7.54 2.62
CA ILE A 11 9.87 -7.66 1.85
C ILE A 11 9.17 -6.31 1.71
N LEU A 12 9.01 -5.59 2.83
CA LEU A 12 8.16 -4.40 2.88
C LEU A 12 8.88 -3.13 2.41
N THR A 13 10.19 -3.06 2.59
CA THR A 13 11.02 -1.88 2.29
C THR A 13 10.80 -1.27 0.90
N PRO A 14 10.77 -2.05 -0.20
CA PRO A 14 10.54 -1.50 -1.54
C PRO A 14 9.10 -1.00 -1.76
N ILE A 15 8.17 -1.32 -0.85
CA ILE A 15 6.74 -1.00 -0.98
C ILE A 15 6.36 0.24 -0.15
N ILE A 16 7.12 0.58 0.90
CA ILE A 16 6.85 1.74 1.77
C ILE A 16 6.69 3.04 0.96
N PRO A 17 7.54 3.37 -0.04
CA PRO A 17 7.36 4.59 -0.83
C PRO A 17 6.00 4.64 -1.52
N LEU A 18 5.55 3.52 -2.10
CA LEU A 18 4.24 3.42 -2.76
C LEU A 18 3.10 3.62 -1.76
N MET A 19 3.17 2.96 -0.59
CA MET A 19 2.17 3.11 0.47
C MET A 19 2.00 4.57 0.90
N TRP A 20 3.12 5.28 1.07
CA TRP A 20 3.13 6.69 1.44
C TRP A 20 2.52 7.56 0.35
N THR A 21 3.04 7.48 -0.89
CA THR A 21 2.60 8.37 -1.98
C THR A 21 1.15 8.17 -2.33
N THR A 22 0.68 6.92 -2.37
CA THR A 22 -0.72 6.59 -2.63
C THR A 22 -1.60 7.07 -1.49
N GLY A 23 -1.23 6.77 -0.23
CA GLY A 23 -2.01 7.18 0.93
C GLY A 23 -2.16 8.70 1.02
N TRP A 24 -1.07 9.44 0.79
CA TRP A 24 -1.11 10.89 0.78
C TRP A 24 -1.92 11.44 -0.41
N ALA A 25 -1.72 10.93 -1.64
CA ALA A 25 -2.45 11.41 -2.81
C ALA A 25 -3.97 11.24 -2.66
N CYS A 26 -4.40 10.10 -2.10
CA CYS A 26 -5.78 9.84 -1.73
C CYS A 26 -6.27 10.85 -0.69
N MET A 27 -5.57 11.01 0.43
CA MET A 27 -5.96 11.97 1.49
C MET A 27 -6.00 13.42 1.00
N ALA A 28 -5.01 13.86 0.23
CA ALA A 28 -4.95 15.20 -0.36
C ALA A 28 -6.17 15.47 -1.25
N SER A 29 -6.63 14.48 -2.03
CA SER A 29 -7.84 14.62 -2.85
C SER A 29 -9.13 14.72 -2.04
N ALA A 30 -9.19 14.10 -0.87
CA ALA A 30 -10.34 14.27 0.03
C ALA A 30 -10.36 15.70 0.60
N TYR A 31 -9.20 16.23 1.01
CA TYR A 31 -9.09 17.60 1.51
C TYR A 31 -9.50 18.64 0.47
N THR A 32 -9.10 18.47 -0.80
CA THR A 32 -9.46 19.43 -1.87
C THR A 32 -10.96 19.48 -2.10
N VAL A 33 -11.68 18.35 -2.02
CA VAL A 33 -13.14 18.33 -2.18
C VAL A 33 -13.88 18.92 -1.00
N LEU A 34 -13.29 18.90 0.19
CA LEU A 34 -13.87 19.54 1.37
C LEU A 34 -13.52 21.02 1.51
N GLU A 35 -12.73 21.56 0.58
CA GLU A 35 -12.24 22.95 0.67
C GLU A 35 -11.42 23.19 1.96
N ILE A 36 -10.90 22.12 2.56
CA ILE A 36 -10.05 22.17 3.75
C ILE A 36 -8.62 22.28 3.28
N GLN A 37 -7.86 23.20 3.89
CA GLN A 37 -6.45 23.26 3.63
C GLN A 37 -5.76 22.02 4.22
N PRO A 38 -5.07 21.21 3.41
CA PRO A 38 -4.26 20.14 3.95
C PRO A 38 -3.21 20.72 4.91
N PRO A 39 -2.79 19.97 5.95
CA PRO A 39 -1.91 20.47 7.00
C PRO A 39 -0.47 20.65 6.48
N TYR A 40 -0.23 21.67 5.66
CA TYR A 40 1.11 22.03 5.18
C TYR A 40 1.83 22.90 6.20
N SER A 41 2.52 22.26 7.14
CA SER A 41 3.51 22.92 7.99
C SER A 41 4.93 22.60 7.50
N ALA A 42 5.86 23.54 7.70
CA ALA A 42 7.29 23.28 7.45
C ALA A 42 7.78 22.06 8.26
N GLN A 43 7.28 21.89 9.48
CA GLN A 43 7.56 20.74 10.35
C GLN A 43 7.12 19.41 9.74
N LEU A 44 5.95 19.36 9.08
CA LEU A 44 5.50 18.15 8.39
C LEU A 44 6.45 17.81 7.24
N GLN A 45 6.88 18.81 6.46
CA GLN A 45 7.81 18.61 5.35
C GLN A 45 9.16 18.08 5.84
N GLU A 46 9.73 18.66 6.89
CA GLU A 46 11.00 18.21 7.49
C GLU A 46 10.89 16.78 8.04
N SER A 47 9.78 16.45 8.70
CA SER A 47 9.53 15.11 9.22
C SER A 47 9.44 14.07 8.09
N ILE A 48 8.76 14.40 7.00
CA ILE A 48 8.62 13.51 5.84
C ILE A 48 9.97 13.30 5.16
N LEU A 49 10.78 14.36 5.02
CA LEU A 49 12.14 14.24 4.48
C LEU A 49 13.04 13.35 5.33
N LEU A 50 12.97 13.49 6.65
CA LEU A 50 13.73 12.66 7.59
C LEU A 50 13.33 11.18 7.49
N ILE A 51 12.03 10.88 7.48
CA ILE A 51 11.52 9.51 7.32
C ILE A 51 11.90 8.96 5.93
N SER A 52 11.77 9.77 4.88
CA SER A 52 12.14 9.39 3.50
C SER A 52 13.62 9.05 3.37
N SER A 53 14.48 9.75 4.11
CA SER A 53 15.93 9.45 4.16
C SER A 53 16.22 8.09 4.78
N VAL A 54 15.49 7.71 5.84
CA VAL A 54 15.62 6.37 6.45
C VAL A 54 15.15 5.28 5.49
N ILE A 55 14.01 5.51 4.81
CA ILE A 55 13.47 4.57 3.81
C ILE A 55 14.44 4.42 2.63
N LEU A 56 15.09 5.51 2.21
CA LEU A 56 16.11 5.51 1.17
C LEU A 56 17.29 4.61 1.56
N VAL A 57 17.85 4.82 2.75
CA VAL A 57 18.96 3.99 3.26
C VAL A 57 18.56 2.52 3.31
N ALA A 58 17.34 2.23 3.76
CA ALA A 58 16.81 0.86 3.80
C ALA A 58 16.66 0.24 2.40
N ASN A 59 16.25 1.02 1.40
CA ASN A 59 16.17 0.56 0.00
C ASN A 59 17.54 0.32 -0.63
N ILE A 60 18.51 1.19 -0.36
CA ILE A 60 19.91 0.99 -0.79
C ILE A 60 20.48 -0.27 -0.16
N TYR A 61 20.26 -0.45 1.14
CA TYR A 61 20.65 -1.67 1.84
C TYR A 61 20.02 -2.92 1.20
N ASN A 62 18.73 -2.86 0.85
CA ASN A 62 18.04 -3.97 0.19
C ASN A 62 18.63 -4.27 -1.21
N LEU A 63 18.97 -3.22 -1.98
CA LEU A 63 19.63 -3.37 -3.27
C LEU A 63 21.01 -4.02 -3.14
N ILE A 64 21.79 -3.64 -2.12
CA ILE A 64 23.09 -4.26 -1.83
C ILE A 64 22.91 -5.76 -1.57
N LEU A 65 21.94 -6.14 -0.73
CA LEU A 65 21.65 -7.56 -0.45
C LEU A 65 21.31 -8.36 -1.72
N ILE A 66 20.50 -7.78 -2.62
CA ILE A 66 20.14 -8.42 -3.90
C ILE A 66 21.36 -8.52 -4.82
N SER A 67 22.16 -7.46 -4.92
CA SER A 67 23.35 -7.43 -5.78
C SER A 67 24.40 -8.46 -5.39
N GLN A 68 24.58 -8.71 -4.09
CA GLN A 68 25.50 -9.73 -3.56
C GLN A 68 25.10 -11.16 -3.95
N ARG A 69 23.90 -11.37 -4.49
CA ARG A 69 23.36 -12.69 -4.85
C ARG A 69 23.35 -12.98 -6.34
N ILE A 70 23.80 -12.04 -7.16
CA ILE A 70 23.90 -12.22 -8.62
C ILE A 70 24.72 -13.46 -8.96
N GLU A 71 25.84 -13.70 -8.26
CA GLU A 71 26.67 -14.88 -8.47
C GLU A 71 25.96 -16.19 -8.12
N ARG A 72 25.11 -16.17 -7.08
CA ARG A 72 24.33 -17.33 -6.64
C ARG A 72 23.24 -17.72 -7.65
N TYR A 73 22.68 -16.73 -8.34
CA TYR A 73 21.59 -16.91 -9.31
C TYR A 73 22.04 -16.65 -10.75
N ARG A 74 23.32 -16.87 -11.04
CA ARG A 74 23.91 -16.64 -12.37
C ARG A 74 23.19 -17.40 -13.49
N ASP A 75 22.68 -18.59 -13.17
CA ASP A 75 21.96 -19.45 -14.12
C ASP A 75 20.54 -18.92 -14.45
N TYR A 76 20.06 -17.90 -13.74
CA TYR A 76 18.78 -17.26 -14.03
C TYR A 76 19.00 -15.95 -14.81
N PRO A 77 18.82 -15.95 -16.14
CA PRO A 77 19.31 -14.88 -17.03
C PRO A 77 18.62 -13.53 -16.78
N THR A 78 17.45 -13.52 -16.13
CA THR A 78 16.71 -12.29 -15.85
C THR A 78 17.03 -11.68 -14.47
N TYR A 79 17.76 -12.36 -13.59
CA TYR A 79 18.07 -11.85 -12.24
C TYR A 79 18.97 -10.60 -12.29
N GLY A 80 20.07 -10.67 -13.05
CA GLY A 80 21.00 -9.55 -13.25
C GLY A 80 20.33 -8.31 -13.87
N PRO A 81 19.68 -8.43 -15.05
CA PRO A 81 18.99 -7.31 -15.68
C PRO A 81 17.91 -6.66 -14.79
N ARG A 82 17.13 -7.45 -14.03
CA ARG A 82 16.13 -6.91 -13.10
C ARG A 82 16.76 -6.17 -11.92
N THR A 83 17.96 -6.58 -11.49
CA THR A 83 18.69 -5.91 -10.40
C THR A 83 19.17 -4.53 -10.87
N LEU A 84 19.68 -4.46 -12.10
CA LEU A 84 20.07 -3.21 -12.74
C LEU A 84 18.86 -2.30 -12.97
N LEU A 85 17.73 -2.84 -13.41
CA LEU A 85 16.49 -2.09 -13.53
C LEU A 85 16.03 -1.52 -12.19
N LEU A 86 16.08 -2.29 -11.11
CA LEU A 86 15.75 -1.81 -9.76
C LEU A 86 16.66 -0.66 -9.33
N ALA A 87 17.97 -0.74 -9.62
CA ALA A 87 18.92 0.32 -9.34
C ALA A 87 18.58 1.61 -10.13
N ILE A 88 18.28 1.50 -11.43
CA ILE A 88 17.88 2.63 -12.28
C ILE A 88 16.61 3.28 -11.73
N VAL A 89 15.59 2.48 -11.43
CA VAL A 89 14.31 2.98 -10.89
C VAL A 89 14.55 3.72 -9.58
N LEU A 90 15.36 3.15 -8.67
CA LEU A 90 15.72 3.80 -7.40
C LEU A 90 16.40 5.16 -7.64
N ILE A 91 17.39 5.23 -8.53
CA ILE A 91 18.09 6.48 -8.84
C ILE A 91 17.11 7.54 -9.36
N ILE A 92 16.25 7.19 -10.31
CA ILE A 92 15.27 8.13 -10.87
C ILE A 92 14.28 8.58 -9.79
N SER A 93 13.75 7.66 -8.99
CA SER A 93 12.85 7.97 -7.87
C SER A 93 13.49 8.93 -6.87
N ILE A 94 14.77 8.74 -6.53
CA ILE A 94 15.52 9.61 -5.61
C ILE A 94 15.66 11.02 -6.19
N VAL A 95 16.11 11.12 -7.44
CA VAL A 95 16.31 12.41 -8.11
C VAL A 95 15.00 13.17 -8.19
N MET A 96 13.90 12.49 -8.51
CA MET A 96 12.56 13.09 -8.52
C MET A 96 12.16 13.56 -7.11
N ALA A 97 12.20 12.67 -6.11
CA ALA A 97 11.78 12.98 -4.75
C ALA A 97 12.57 14.15 -4.13
N TRP A 98 13.88 14.24 -4.36
CA TRP A 98 14.74 15.30 -3.82
C TRP A 98 14.80 16.56 -4.67
N GLY A 99 14.49 16.48 -5.96
CA GLY A 99 14.45 17.66 -6.83
C GLY A 99 13.35 18.63 -6.44
N GLN A 100 12.17 18.11 -6.07
CA GLN A 100 11.03 18.92 -5.59
C GLN A 100 10.23 18.18 -4.50
N PRO A 101 10.77 18.06 -3.27
CA PRO A 101 10.17 17.22 -2.22
C PRO A 101 8.76 17.65 -1.86
N LYS A 102 8.50 18.97 -1.82
CA LYS A 102 7.16 19.51 -1.56
C LYS A 102 6.14 19.13 -2.63
N ALA A 103 6.54 19.00 -3.90
CA ALA A 103 5.60 18.71 -4.98
C ALA A 103 5.38 17.20 -5.17
N ILE A 104 6.36 16.37 -4.80
CA ILE A 104 6.40 14.94 -5.14
C ILE A 104 6.13 14.05 -3.93
N LEU A 105 6.73 14.33 -2.77
CA LEU A 105 6.52 13.54 -1.55
C LEU A 105 5.21 13.91 -0.84
N VAL A 106 4.78 15.16 -1.03
CA VAL A 106 3.58 15.72 -0.40
C VAL A 106 2.74 16.36 -1.51
N PRO A 107 2.19 15.59 -2.46
CA PRO A 107 1.46 16.19 -3.57
C PRO A 107 0.11 16.77 -3.11
N ASN A 108 -0.21 17.97 -3.58
CA ASN A 108 -1.53 18.57 -3.43
C ASN A 108 -2.52 18.13 -4.51
N ARG A 109 -2.00 17.71 -5.67
CA ARG A 109 -2.77 17.33 -6.85
C ARG A 109 -1.99 16.26 -7.61
N LEU A 110 -2.68 15.46 -8.41
CA LEU A 110 -2.04 14.56 -9.37
C LEU A 110 -1.46 15.38 -10.53
N THR A 111 -0.17 15.70 -10.44
CA THR A 111 0.58 16.24 -11.59
C THR A 111 1.23 15.10 -12.36
N PHE A 112 1.69 15.37 -13.58
CA PHE A 112 2.46 14.41 -14.38
C PHE A 112 3.66 13.82 -13.60
N PHE A 113 4.38 14.64 -12.84
CA PHE A 113 5.51 14.18 -12.04
C PHE A 113 5.09 13.26 -10.89
N VAL A 114 3.94 13.52 -10.27
CA VAL A 114 3.40 12.65 -9.20
C VAL A 114 2.96 11.30 -9.78
N VAL A 115 2.30 11.31 -10.94
CA VAL A 115 1.94 10.08 -11.66
C VAL A 115 3.18 9.27 -12.02
N ALA A 116 4.20 9.91 -12.60
CA ALA A 116 5.46 9.25 -12.90
C ALA A 116 6.13 8.68 -11.65
N PHE A 117 6.10 9.41 -10.53
CA PHE A 117 6.64 8.94 -9.25
C PHE A 117 5.88 7.74 -8.68
N ILE A 118 4.55 7.72 -8.75
CA ILE A 118 3.72 6.57 -8.35
C ILE A 118 4.06 5.34 -9.21
N ILE A 119 4.21 5.51 -10.53
CA ILE A 119 4.58 4.42 -11.45
C ILE A 119 5.97 3.87 -11.12
N LEU A 120 6.94 4.74 -10.83
CA LEU A 120 8.29 4.33 -10.43
C LEU A 120 8.27 3.57 -9.10
N ASN A 121 7.53 4.05 -8.09
CA ASN A 121 7.37 3.36 -6.81
C ASN A 121 6.65 2.02 -6.96
N PHE A 122 5.69 1.93 -7.87
CA PHE A 122 5.03 0.68 -8.21
C PHE A 122 5.98 -0.31 -8.87
N LEU A 123 6.80 0.13 -9.83
CA LEU A 123 7.81 -0.71 -10.46
C LEU A 123 8.87 -1.18 -9.44
N GLN A 124 9.30 -0.30 -8.55
CA GLN A 124 10.19 -0.63 -7.43
C GLN A 124 9.58 -1.69 -6.51
N ALA A 125 8.30 -1.55 -6.16
CA ALA A 125 7.57 -2.53 -5.35
C ALA A 125 7.49 -3.89 -6.04
N LEU A 126 7.10 -3.93 -7.33
CA LEU A 126 7.02 -5.17 -8.11
C LEU A 126 8.36 -5.89 -8.23
N LEU A 127 9.45 -5.14 -8.47
CA LEU A 127 10.79 -5.70 -8.55
C LEU A 127 11.24 -6.23 -7.18
N GLY A 128 10.98 -5.48 -6.10
CA GLY A 128 11.24 -5.93 -4.73
C GLY A 128 10.48 -7.21 -4.38
N GLU A 129 9.20 -7.27 -4.72
CA GLU A 129 8.36 -8.47 -4.56
C GLU A 129 8.91 -9.65 -5.37
N PHE A 130 9.34 -9.42 -6.61
CA PHE A 130 9.96 -10.46 -7.42
C PHE A 130 11.19 -11.07 -6.73
N PHE A 131 12.14 -10.25 -6.27
CA PHE A 131 13.34 -10.76 -5.58
C PHE A 131 13.00 -11.47 -4.29
N THR A 132 12.05 -10.94 -3.50
CA THR A 132 11.66 -11.54 -2.22
C THR A 132 10.94 -12.86 -2.39
N LEU A 133 10.11 -13.02 -3.44
CA LEU A 133 9.43 -14.27 -3.75
C LEU A 133 10.38 -15.30 -4.37
N PHE A 134 11.33 -14.86 -5.19
CA PHE A 134 12.30 -15.73 -5.82
C PHE A 134 13.29 -16.34 -4.82
N GLU A 135 13.69 -15.57 -3.80
CA GLU A 135 14.66 -16.02 -2.80
C GLU A 135 14.05 -16.80 -1.63
N ARG A 136 12.71 -16.89 -1.55
CA ARG A 136 12.02 -17.60 -0.47
C ARG A 136 11.59 -19.00 -0.92
N PRO A 137 11.58 -19.98 0.00
CA PRO A 137 11.21 -21.34 -0.33
C PRO A 137 9.75 -21.42 -0.83
N VAL A 138 9.54 -22.16 -1.91
CA VAL A 138 8.21 -22.42 -2.47
C VAL A 138 7.41 -23.28 -1.48
N THR A 139 6.36 -22.71 -0.90
CA THR A 139 5.48 -23.43 0.01
C THR A 139 4.29 -24.02 -0.73
N ARG A 140 3.89 -25.26 -0.42
CA ARG A 140 2.64 -25.87 -0.95
C ARG A 140 1.35 -25.22 -0.42
N ARG A 141 1.45 -24.34 0.58
CA ARG A 141 0.31 -23.65 1.19
C ARG A 141 -0.10 -22.45 0.35
N LYS A 142 -1.41 -22.20 0.23
CA LYS A 142 -1.95 -21.00 -0.43
C LYS A 142 -1.73 -19.78 0.49
N LEU A 143 -0.69 -19.00 0.21
CA LEU A 143 -0.38 -17.75 0.92
C LEU A 143 -1.16 -16.58 0.30
N ALA A 144 -1.34 -15.51 1.07
CA ALA A 144 -1.85 -14.25 0.56
C ALA A 144 -0.92 -13.70 -0.52
N SER A 145 -1.50 -13.17 -1.60
CA SER A 145 -0.76 -12.55 -2.69
C SER A 145 -0.08 -11.25 -2.24
N MET A 146 1.12 -11.02 -2.74
CA MET A 146 1.85 -9.75 -2.57
C MET A 146 1.51 -8.77 -3.69
N TYR A 147 1.53 -9.25 -4.94
CA TYR A 147 1.28 -8.44 -6.13
C TYR A 147 -0.10 -7.79 -6.14
N LEU A 148 -1.13 -8.50 -5.68
CA LEU A 148 -2.51 -8.03 -5.78
C LEU A 148 -2.73 -6.73 -4.95
N PRO A 149 -2.41 -6.71 -3.64
CA PRO A 149 -2.42 -5.46 -2.87
C PRO A 149 -1.55 -4.32 -3.46
N THR A 150 -0.39 -4.64 -4.03
CA THR A 150 0.51 -3.63 -4.65
C THR A 150 -0.10 -3.02 -5.90
N VAL A 151 -0.76 -3.81 -6.73
CA VAL A 151 -1.54 -3.32 -7.89
C VAL A 151 -2.69 -2.44 -7.42
N THR A 152 -3.44 -2.88 -6.40
CA THR A 152 -4.55 -2.12 -5.83
C THR A 152 -4.09 -0.76 -5.27
N LEU A 153 -2.95 -0.71 -4.58
CA LEU A 153 -2.36 0.56 -4.13
C LEU A 153 -2.01 1.49 -5.30
N CYS A 154 -1.37 0.97 -6.35
CA CYS A 154 -1.04 1.77 -7.52
C CYS A 154 -2.29 2.33 -8.20
N LEU A 155 -3.26 1.48 -8.51
CA LEU A 155 -4.51 1.90 -9.15
C LEU A 155 -5.29 2.89 -8.28
N SER A 156 -5.31 2.68 -6.96
CA SER A 156 -5.98 3.60 -6.04
C SER A 156 -5.34 5.00 -6.06
N GLY A 157 -4.01 5.09 -6.06
CA GLY A 157 -3.29 6.36 -6.07
C GLY A 157 -3.42 7.14 -7.37
N LEU A 158 -3.73 6.45 -8.48
CA LEU A 158 -3.92 7.08 -9.80
C LEU A 158 -5.38 7.42 -10.08
N ILE A 159 -6.29 6.49 -9.80
CA ILE A 159 -7.70 6.61 -10.19
C ILE A 159 -8.49 7.42 -9.16
N ILE A 160 -8.32 7.19 -7.86
CA ILE A 160 -9.13 7.87 -6.83
C ILE A 160 -8.94 9.38 -6.88
N PRO A 161 -7.70 9.93 -6.83
CA PRO A 161 -7.55 11.39 -6.83
C PRO A 161 -8.00 12.01 -8.16
N ALA A 162 -8.00 11.26 -9.27
CA ALA A 162 -8.55 11.70 -10.55
C ALA A 162 -10.09 11.73 -10.54
N CYS A 163 -10.75 10.69 -10.02
CA CYS A 163 -12.21 10.64 -9.88
C CYS A 163 -12.75 11.75 -8.97
N VAL A 164 -11.97 12.14 -7.95
CA VAL A 164 -12.40 13.08 -6.91
C VAL A 164 -12.22 14.54 -7.33
N ASN A 165 -11.18 14.87 -8.12
CA ASN A 165 -10.86 16.26 -8.49
C ASN A 165 -11.48 16.74 -9.80
N VAL A 166 -12.07 15.87 -10.63
CA VAL A 166 -12.59 16.28 -11.93
C VAL A 166 -13.99 16.88 -11.83
N HIS A 167 -14.07 18.13 -12.24
CA HIS A 167 -15.30 18.84 -12.57
C HIS A 167 -15.28 18.94 -14.12
N ASP A 168 -16.40 18.71 -14.80
CA ASP A 168 -16.61 18.81 -16.27
C ASP A 168 -16.62 17.48 -17.09
N SER A 169 -16.51 17.60 -18.42
CA SER A 169 -16.78 16.60 -19.48
C SER A 169 -16.07 15.24 -19.35
N TRP A 170 -15.06 15.14 -18.49
CA TRP A 170 -14.32 13.91 -18.18
C TRP A 170 -14.89 13.12 -16.99
N GLN A 171 -15.95 13.60 -16.34
CA GLN A 171 -16.55 12.95 -15.18
C GLN A 171 -17.05 11.54 -15.50
N LEU A 172 -17.80 11.36 -16.59
CA LEU A 172 -18.34 10.05 -17.02
C LEU A 172 -17.27 8.98 -17.27
N PRO A 173 -16.24 9.22 -18.12
CA PRO A 173 -15.21 8.21 -18.36
C PRO A 173 -14.42 7.89 -17.08
N LEU A 174 -14.13 8.87 -16.23
CA LEU A 174 -13.42 8.64 -14.97
C LEU A 174 -14.26 7.91 -13.93
N MET A 175 -15.57 8.15 -13.86
CA MET A 175 -16.49 7.34 -13.06
C MET A 175 -16.52 5.89 -13.55
N GLY A 176 -16.49 5.68 -14.87
CA GLY A 176 -16.35 4.34 -15.46
C GLY A 176 -15.06 3.62 -15.02
N CYS A 177 -13.93 4.33 -15.02
CA CYS A 177 -12.66 3.82 -14.48
C CYS A 177 -12.73 3.52 -12.98
N GLY A 178 -13.36 4.41 -12.19
CA GLY A 178 -13.56 4.22 -10.75
C GLY A 178 -14.45 3.02 -10.41
N CYS A 179 -15.55 2.83 -11.14
CA CYS A 179 -16.41 1.65 -11.03
C CYS A 179 -15.65 0.37 -11.39
N SER A 180 -14.85 0.41 -12.45
CA SER A 180 -14.01 -0.71 -12.87
C SER A 180 -12.95 -1.05 -11.83
N LEU A 181 -12.35 -0.05 -11.19
CA LEU A 181 -11.45 -0.23 -10.04
C LEU A 181 -12.19 -0.91 -8.88
N LEU A 182 -13.41 -0.50 -8.55
CA LEU A 182 -14.19 -1.08 -7.47
C LEU A 182 -14.57 -2.55 -7.74
N ILE A 183 -14.94 -2.87 -8.98
CA ILE A 183 -15.20 -4.25 -9.42
C ILE A 183 -13.94 -5.09 -9.31
N TYR A 184 -12.82 -4.58 -9.84
CA TYR A 184 -11.51 -5.24 -9.75
C TYR A 184 -11.11 -5.49 -8.30
N PHE A 185 -11.22 -4.48 -7.44
CA PHE A 185 -10.92 -4.56 -6.01
C PHE A 185 -11.78 -5.61 -5.30
N THR A 186 -13.08 -5.65 -5.59
CA THR A 186 -14.01 -6.63 -5.01
C THR A 186 -13.63 -8.05 -5.41
N TRP A 187 -13.34 -8.25 -6.70
CA TRP A 187 -12.87 -9.53 -7.23
C TRP A 187 -11.52 -9.94 -6.62
N GLU A 188 -10.57 -9.02 -6.55
CA GLU A 188 -9.24 -9.23 -5.98
C GLU A 188 -9.31 -9.64 -4.51
N THR A 189 -10.09 -8.89 -3.71
CA THR A 189 -10.34 -9.20 -2.30
C THR A 189 -10.91 -10.61 -2.14
N TRP A 190 -11.90 -10.97 -2.96
CA TRP A 190 -12.51 -12.30 -2.92
C TRP A 190 -11.51 -13.43 -3.22
N GLN A 191 -10.66 -13.24 -4.24
CA GLN A 191 -9.65 -14.23 -4.62
C GLN A 191 -8.53 -14.37 -3.58
N ASN A 192 -8.16 -13.27 -2.92
CA ASN A 192 -7.07 -13.23 -1.94
C ASN A 192 -7.52 -13.65 -0.52
N LEU A 193 -8.83 -13.60 -0.23
CA LEU A 193 -9.42 -13.92 1.07
C LEU A 193 -9.00 -15.30 1.62
N PRO A 194 -9.01 -16.41 0.84
CA PRO A 194 -8.56 -17.70 1.36
C PRO A 194 -7.08 -17.71 1.76
N GLY A 195 -6.25 -16.91 1.09
CA GLY A 195 -4.82 -16.77 1.40
C GLY A 195 -4.59 -15.94 2.66
N ILE A 196 -5.39 -14.89 2.88
CA ILE A 196 -5.35 -14.05 4.10
C ILE A 196 -5.82 -14.85 5.33
N LEU A 197 -6.84 -15.68 5.17
CA LEU A 197 -7.35 -16.52 6.26
C LEU A 197 -6.48 -17.76 6.52
N SER A 198 -5.54 -18.09 5.62
CA SER A 198 -4.61 -19.20 5.83
C SER A 198 -3.52 -18.78 6.84
N LYS A 199 -3.65 -19.26 8.08
CA LYS A 199 -2.78 -18.85 9.20
C LYS A 199 -1.33 -19.31 9.07
N GLY A 200 -1.06 -20.25 8.16
CA GLY A 200 0.29 -20.62 7.73
C GLY A 200 1.27 -20.85 8.88
N SER A 201 2.34 -20.07 8.89
CA SER A 201 3.41 -20.02 9.90
C SER A 201 3.14 -19.05 11.05
N VAL A 202 2.21 -18.11 10.86
CA VAL A 202 1.93 -17.01 11.79
C VAL A 202 0.85 -17.42 12.80
N ASN A 203 0.75 -18.73 13.04
CA ASN A 203 -0.30 -19.32 13.84
C ASN A 203 -0.23 -18.72 15.26
N ASN A 204 -1.34 -18.14 15.71
CA ASN A 204 -1.47 -17.48 17.01
C ASN A 204 -0.77 -16.12 17.18
N SER A 205 -0.38 -15.39 16.14
CA SER A 205 0.11 -14.01 16.32
C SER A 205 -1.06 -13.02 16.51
N ILE A 206 -1.09 -12.31 17.63
CA ILE A 206 -2.08 -11.23 17.88
C ILE A 206 -2.05 -10.19 16.77
N MET A 207 -0.86 -9.76 16.35
CA MET A 207 -0.69 -8.72 15.33
C MET A 207 -1.27 -9.17 13.99
N TYR A 208 -1.10 -10.44 13.63
CA TYR A 208 -1.65 -11.00 12.40
C TYR A 208 -3.19 -10.99 12.42
N GLU A 209 -3.80 -11.50 13.49
CA GLU A 209 -5.27 -11.54 13.61
C GLU A 209 -5.88 -10.13 13.62
N LEU A 210 -5.20 -9.16 14.25
CA LEU A 210 -5.60 -7.76 14.25
C LEU A 210 -5.54 -7.16 12.84
N LEU A 211 -4.45 -7.40 12.10
CA LEU A 211 -4.30 -6.95 10.72
C LEU A 211 -5.34 -7.58 9.79
N VAL A 212 -5.68 -8.87 9.99
CA VAL A 212 -6.78 -9.53 9.27
C VAL A 212 -8.10 -8.81 9.54
N GLY A 213 -8.38 -8.45 10.79
CA GLY A 213 -9.55 -7.65 11.15
C GLY A 213 -9.59 -6.29 10.45
N ILE A 214 -8.48 -5.55 10.45
CA ILE A 214 -8.36 -4.27 9.74
C ILE A 214 -8.59 -4.47 8.24
N ASN A 215 -8.00 -5.49 7.63
CA ASN A 215 -8.13 -5.78 6.20
C ASN A 215 -9.59 -6.09 5.83
N LEU A 216 -10.28 -6.93 6.61
CA LEU A 216 -11.68 -7.26 6.39
C LEU A 216 -12.61 -6.06 6.54
N ALA A 217 -12.44 -5.27 7.61
CA ALA A 217 -13.24 -4.07 7.82
C ALA A 217 -13.02 -3.03 6.71
N SER A 218 -11.76 -2.81 6.32
CA SER A 218 -11.41 -1.89 5.23
C SER A 218 -11.95 -2.36 3.88
N ALA A 219 -11.95 -3.67 3.58
CA ALA A 219 -12.57 -4.19 2.37
C ALA A 219 -14.08 -3.90 2.32
N ILE A 220 -14.80 -4.24 3.39
CA ILE A 220 -16.25 -4.03 3.48
C ILE A 220 -16.58 -2.55 3.36
N LEU A 221 -15.85 -1.70 4.10
CA LEU A 221 -16.05 -0.25 4.07
C LEU A 221 -15.72 0.31 2.70
N ALA A 222 -14.63 -0.07 2.05
CA ALA A 222 -14.29 0.38 0.70
C ALA A 222 -15.36 0.02 -0.32
N ILE A 223 -15.91 -1.21 -0.27
CA ILE A 223 -16.96 -1.65 -1.19
C ILE A 223 -18.25 -0.84 -0.97
N ILE A 224 -18.76 -0.80 0.26
CA ILE A 224 -20.02 -0.11 0.58
C ILE A 224 -19.91 1.38 0.29
N SER A 225 -18.85 2.02 0.78
CA SER A 225 -18.66 3.46 0.61
C SER A 225 -18.33 3.84 -0.83
N GLY A 226 -17.63 2.99 -1.59
CA GLY A 226 -17.39 3.17 -3.01
C GLY A 226 -18.67 3.12 -3.83
N VAL A 227 -19.53 2.12 -3.60
CA VAL A 227 -20.84 2.02 -4.27
C VAL A 227 -21.68 3.26 -3.96
N LEU A 228 -21.77 3.65 -2.69
CA LEU A 228 -22.51 4.85 -2.28
C LEU A 228 -21.94 6.11 -2.92
N PHE A 229 -20.62 6.26 -2.96
CA PHE A 229 -19.95 7.40 -3.58
C PHE A 229 -20.32 7.53 -5.07
N PHE A 230 -20.25 6.45 -5.85
CA PHE A 230 -20.59 6.51 -7.27
C PHE A 230 -22.08 6.77 -7.51
N VAL A 231 -22.97 6.14 -6.72
CA VAL A 231 -24.42 6.37 -6.82
C VAL A 231 -24.77 7.83 -6.49
N PHE A 232 -24.25 8.37 -5.39
CA PHE A 232 -24.56 9.74 -4.98
C PHE A 232 -23.91 10.80 -5.88
N SER A 233 -22.74 10.49 -6.46
CA SER A 233 -22.10 11.35 -7.46
C SER A 233 -22.94 11.49 -8.74
N MET A 234 -23.74 10.47 -9.10
CA MET A 234 -24.68 10.54 -10.24
C MET A 234 -25.96 11.34 -9.94
N VAL A 235 -26.31 11.49 -8.67
CA VAL A 235 -27.54 12.20 -8.22
C VAL A 235 -27.20 13.61 -7.70
N GLU A 236 -25.98 14.10 -7.97
CA GLU A 236 -25.43 15.40 -7.52
C GLU A 236 -25.53 15.64 -6.00
N ARG A 237 -25.67 14.56 -5.20
CA ARG A 237 -25.67 14.65 -3.75
C ARG A 237 -24.26 14.41 -3.22
N ARG A 238 -23.68 15.42 -2.58
CA ARG A 238 -22.35 15.30 -1.95
C ARG A 238 -22.47 14.58 -0.62
N PHE A 239 -22.20 13.27 -0.59
CA PHE A 239 -22.10 12.52 0.66
C PHE A 239 -20.63 12.43 1.10
N ILE A 240 -20.21 13.46 1.85
CA ILE A 240 -18.81 13.66 2.27
C ILE A 240 -18.27 12.47 3.07
N PHE A 241 -19.08 11.89 3.96
CA PHE A 241 -18.66 10.75 4.78
C PHE A 241 -18.31 9.50 3.96
N SER A 242 -19.09 9.17 2.90
CA SER A 242 -18.77 8.00 2.05
C SER A 242 -17.50 8.21 1.25
N LEU A 243 -17.24 9.45 0.81
CA LEU A 243 -15.99 9.76 0.12
C LEU A 243 -14.78 9.50 1.03
N TYR A 244 -14.80 9.98 2.27
CA TYR A 244 -13.71 9.73 3.24
C TYR A 244 -13.52 8.24 3.51
N CYS A 245 -14.62 7.55 3.80
CA CYS A 245 -14.58 6.11 4.02
C CYS A 245 -13.97 5.38 2.83
N PHE A 246 -14.32 5.76 1.60
CA PHE A 246 -13.83 5.12 0.38
C PHE A 246 -12.34 5.38 0.16
N VAL A 247 -11.95 6.66 0.18
CA VAL A 247 -10.58 7.13 -0.08
C VAL A 247 -9.58 6.58 0.93
N ILE A 248 -9.99 6.39 2.19
CA ILE A 248 -9.15 5.88 3.28
C ILE A 248 -9.12 4.34 3.31
N SER A 249 -10.27 3.69 3.12
CA SER A 249 -10.35 2.25 3.30
C SER A 249 -9.59 1.47 2.23
N LEU A 250 -9.55 1.97 1.00
CA LEU A 250 -8.92 1.25 -0.11
C LEU A 250 -7.38 1.18 0.03
N PRO A 251 -6.66 2.28 0.35
CA PRO A 251 -5.24 2.23 0.70
C PRO A 251 -4.94 1.38 1.95
N ILE A 252 -5.77 1.48 3.00
CA ILE A 252 -5.58 0.68 4.22
C ILE A 252 -5.73 -0.81 3.93
N ASN A 253 -6.67 -1.19 3.06
CA ASN A 253 -6.79 -2.58 2.63
C ASN A 253 -5.52 -3.06 1.92
N GLY A 254 -5.00 -2.28 0.97
CA GLY A 254 -3.74 -2.60 0.28
C GLY A 254 -2.55 -2.72 1.25
N ILE A 255 -2.38 -1.76 2.16
CA ILE A 255 -1.30 -1.78 3.16
C ILE A 255 -1.43 -3.01 4.09
N SER A 256 -2.61 -3.25 4.65
CA SER A 256 -2.84 -4.38 5.56
C SER A 256 -2.65 -5.72 4.86
N GLY A 257 -3.07 -5.87 3.59
CA GLY A 257 -2.85 -7.07 2.79
C GLY A 257 -1.37 -7.35 2.53
N LEU A 258 -0.57 -6.30 2.28
CA LEU A 258 0.88 -6.42 2.15
C LEU A 258 1.57 -6.80 3.45
N LEU A 259 1.14 -6.22 4.58
CA LEU A 259 1.67 -6.60 5.88
C LEU A 259 1.36 -8.07 6.18
N ILE A 260 0.12 -8.52 5.98
CA ILE A 260 -0.29 -9.92 6.17
C ILE A 260 0.56 -10.86 5.31
N SER A 261 0.68 -10.58 4.01
CA SER A 261 1.44 -11.40 3.07
C SER A 261 2.94 -11.42 3.38
N ALA A 262 3.51 -10.31 3.86
CA ALA A 262 4.88 -10.24 4.32
C ALA A 262 5.08 -11.07 5.61
N LEU A 263 4.19 -10.95 6.60
CA LEU A 263 4.26 -11.70 7.86
C LEU A 263 4.24 -13.22 7.62
N GLN A 264 3.37 -13.70 6.72
CA GLN A 264 3.34 -15.11 6.33
C GLN A 264 4.68 -15.60 5.77
N ARG A 265 5.36 -14.76 5.00
CA ARG A 265 6.61 -15.10 4.33
C ARG A 265 7.81 -14.96 5.24
N TYR A 266 7.82 -14.00 6.16
CA TYR A 266 8.88 -13.84 7.15
C TYR A 266 9.02 -15.05 8.06
N ASN A 267 8.00 -15.92 8.13
CA ASN A 267 8.00 -17.07 9.02
C ASN A 267 8.40 -16.64 10.45
N ASN A 268 8.03 -15.40 10.82
CA ASN A 268 8.37 -14.80 12.10
C ASN A 268 7.56 -15.56 13.14
N ASP A 269 8.25 -16.46 13.83
CA ASP A 269 7.77 -17.13 15.01
C ASP A 269 7.67 -16.07 16.11
N TYR A 270 6.53 -15.35 16.17
CA TYR A 270 6.27 -14.34 17.18
C TYR A 270 6.14 -15.04 18.54
N ARG A 271 7.30 -15.31 19.17
CA ARG A 271 7.41 -15.88 20.53
C ARG A 271 6.75 -14.97 21.58
N TYR A 272 6.54 -13.70 21.26
CA TYR A 272 5.81 -12.75 22.08
C TYR A 272 4.42 -12.50 21.47
N GLY A 273 3.37 -12.87 22.20
CA GLY A 273 1.98 -12.64 21.79
C GLY A 273 1.29 -13.86 21.19
N HIS A 274 1.69 -15.09 21.55
CA HIS A 274 0.89 -16.26 21.23
C HIS A 274 -0.51 -16.14 21.85
N VAL A 275 -1.52 -16.12 20.98
CA VAL A 275 -2.93 -16.22 21.34
C VAL A 275 -3.14 -17.58 22.02
N LYS A 276 -3.09 -17.63 23.36
CA LYS A 276 -3.65 -18.74 24.14
C LYS A 276 -5.17 -18.58 24.18
N GLY A 277 -5.88 -19.12 23.20
CA GLY A 277 -7.35 -19.13 23.14
C GLY A 277 -7.97 -18.37 21.97
N LYS A 278 -9.22 -17.93 22.09
CA LYS A 278 -10.12 -17.46 21.00
C LYS A 278 -9.49 -16.38 20.08
N PRO A 279 -8.92 -16.74 18.90
CA PRO A 279 -8.23 -15.78 18.04
C PRO A 279 -9.17 -14.74 17.40
N GLN A 280 -10.45 -15.09 17.26
CA GLN A 280 -11.50 -14.23 16.73
C GLN A 280 -11.62 -12.89 17.48
N ARG A 281 -11.30 -12.85 18.79
CA ARG A 281 -11.34 -11.60 19.57
C ARG A 281 -10.42 -10.51 19.02
N TYR A 282 -9.26 -10.90 18.51
CA TYR A 282 -8.30 -9.96 17.94
C TYR A 282 -8.72 -9.50 16.54
N ILE A 283 -9.41 -10.35 15.78
CA ILE A 283 -10.05 -9.95 14.51
C ILE A 283 -11.13 -8.90 14.80
N TYR A 284 -12.03 -9.14 15.78
CA TYR A 284 -13.04 -8.15 16.18
C TYR A 284 -12.41 -6.84 16.66
N CYS A 285 -11.33 -6.92 17.42
CA CYS A 285 -10.56 -5.75 17.85
C CYS A 285 -10.00 -4.97 16.65
N GLY A 286 -9.39 -5.66 15.67
CA GLY A 286 -8.89 -5.02 14.44
C GLY A 286 -9.99 -4.34 13.62
N MET A 287 -11.15 -4.98 13.49
CA MET A 287 -12.31 -4.37 12.83
C MET A 287 -12.78 -3.10 13.55
N LEU A 288 -12.84 -3.14 14.89
CA LEU A 288 -13.26 -2.00 15.71
C LEU A 288 -12.25 -0.85 15.65
N ILE A 289 -10.94 -1.16 15.66
CA ILE A 289 -9.87 -0.15 15.46
C ILE A 289 -10.05 0.57 14.14
N MET A 290 -10.33 -0.16 13.05
CA MET A 290 -10.54 0.43 11.74
C MET A 290 -11.75 1.38 11.72
N VAL A 291 -12.86 0.98 12.34
CA VAL A 291 -14.07 1.82 12.44
C VAL A 291 -13.80 3.08 13.27
N ILE A 292 -13.16 2.94 14.44
CA ILE A 292 -12.77 4.10 15.26
C ILE A 292 -11.84 5.02 14.49
N PHE A 293 -10.85 4.46 13.77
CA PHE A 293 -9.90 5.25 13.00
C PHE A 293 -10.60 6.09 11.93
N ILE A 294 -11.52 5.50 11.15
CA ILE A 294 -12.29 6.25 10.14
C ILE A 294 -13.13 7.34 10.78
N ILE A 295 -13.82 7.03 11.88
CA ILE A 295 -14.65 8.01 12.60
C ILE A 295 -13.77 9.15 13.12
N ALA A 296 -12.64 8.84 13.74
CA ALA A 296 -11.72 9.84 14.28
C ALA A 296 -11.13 10.71 13.18
N VAL A 297 -10.70 10.13 12.05
CA VAL A 297 -10.19 10.90 10.90
C VAL A 297 -11.29 11.80 10.34
N PHE A 298 -12.53 11.32 10.24
CA PHE A 298 -13.65 12.15 9.81
C PHE A 298 -13.88 13.34 10.75
N TYR A 299 -13.92 13.12 12.07
CA TYR A 299 -14.12 14.19 13.06
C TYR A 299 -12.95 15.16 13.20
N LEU A 300 -11.72 14.74 12.91
CA LEU A 300 -10.55 15.63 12.92
C LEU A 300 -10.49 16.53 11.69
N VAL A 301 -11.24 16.20 10.66
CA VAL A 301 -11.24 16.91 9.39
C VAL A 301 -12.54 17.71 9.19
N ALA A 302 -13.68 17.23 9.67
CA ALA A 302 -14.95 17.98 9.68
C ALA A 302 -14.98 19.10 10.73
#